data_AF-R6JL53-F1
#
_entry.id   AF-R6JL53-F1
#
_cell.length_a   1.000
_cell.length_b   1.000
_cell.length_c   1.000
_cell.angle_alpha   90.00
_cell.angle_beta   90.00
_cell.angle_gamma   90.00
#
_symmetry.space_group_name_H-M   'P 1'
#
loop_
_entity.id
_entity.type
_entity.pdbx_description
1 polymer ?
#
loop_
_entity_poly.entity_id
_entity_poly.type
_entity_poly.pdbx_seq_one_letter_code
_entity_poly.pdbx_strand_id
1 'polypeptide(L)'
;MKKKKNSAFTLVELIAVVAILSILLCIAVPNMMSFINAAHEAAAKTEAQICVDAVQRYLNDERERGTLAAPKLLRLMSLDLSNPDSPLKDYISGGQKEARIVSVKVDLGTGRLSYLEYGNRYGTVKLNIDEEGNITEAEN
;
A
#
# COMPACT_ATOMS: atom_id res chain seq x y z
N MET A 1 16.14 -57.42 -27.09
CA MET A 1 16.24 -56.29 -26.15
C MET A 1 16.39 -54.99 -26.94
N LYS A 2 15.43 -54.06 -26.89
CA LYS A 2 15.48 -52.77 -27.62
C LYS A 2 16.33 -51.75 -26.84
N LYS A 3 17.44 -51.27 -27.40
CA LYS A 3 18.23 -50.17 -26.82
C LYS A 3 17.47 -48.85 -27.00
N LYS A 4 17.06 -48.20 -25.90
CA LYS A 4 16.58 -46.82 -25.92
C LYS A 4 17.76 -45.90 -26.26
N LYS A 5 17.65 -45.15 -27.37
CA LYS A 5 18.57 -44.04 -27.67
C LYS A 5 18.23 -42.90 -26.71
N ASN A 6 19.06 -42.69 -25.70
CA ASN A 6 19.03 -41.47 -24.91
C ASN A 6 19.83 -40.42 -25.69
N SER A 7 19.14 -39.46 -26.32
CA SER A 7 19.79 -38.29 -26.91
C SER A 7 20.27 -37.39 -25.77
N ALA A 8 21.57 -37.43 -25.48
CA ALA A 8 22.19 -36.47 -24.58
C ALA A 8 22.36 -35.13 -25.32
N PHE A 9 21.91 -34.04 -24.71
CA PHE A 9 22.16 -32.68 -25.19
C PHE A 9 23.66 -32.40 -25.27
N THR A 10 24.07 -31.63 -26.29
CA THR A 10 25.48 -31.25 -26.44
C THR A 10 25.83 -30.08 -25.52
N LEU A 11 27.07 -30.03 -25.02
CA LEU A 11 27.54 -28.91 -24.19
C LEU A 11 27.45 -27.56 -24.92
N VAL A 12 27.69 -27.56 -26.23
CA VAL A 12 27.63 -26.37 -27.08
C VAL A 12 26.23 -25.78 -27.10
N GLU A 13 25.21 -26.62 -27.19
CA GLU A 13 23.80 -26.20 -27.21
C GLU A 13 23.38 -25.57 -25.88
N LEU A 14 23.83 -26.14 -24.75
CA LEU A 14 23.57 -25.54 -23.43
C LEU A 14 24.25 -24.18 -23.26
N ILE A 15 25.49 -24.02 -23.73
CA ILE A 15 26.24 -22.76 -23.64
C ILE A 15 25.56 -21.67 -24.49
N ALA A 16 25.12 -22.00 -25.70
CA ALA A 16 24.41 -21.06 -26.56
C ALA A 16 23.11 -20.55 -25.92
N VAL A 17 22.35 -21.44 -25.26
CA VAL A 17 21.10 -21.07 -24.56
C VAL A 17 21.38 -20.15 -23.37
N VAL A 18 22.35 -20.49 -22.51
CA VAL A 18 22.69 -19.67 -21.35
C VAL A 18 23.26 -18.31 -21.76
N ALA A 19 24.01 -18.26 -22.87
CA ALA A 19 24.52 -17.00 -23.42
C ALA A 19 23.39 -16.05 -23.88
N ILE A 20 22.33 -16.57 -24.51
CA ILE A 20 21.18 -15.73 -24.91
C ILE A 20 20.35 -15.34 -23.69
N LEU A 21 20.11 -16.28 -22.76
CA LEU A 21 19.35 -16.02 -21.53
C LEU A 21 20.02 -14.94 -20.67
N SER A 22 21.34 -14.91 -20.56
CA SER A 22 22.05 -13.91 -19.77
C SER A 22 21.90 -12.50 -20.34
N ILE A 23 21.93 -12.35 -21.67
CA ILE A 23 21.68 -11.07 -22.36
C ILE A 23 20.25 -10.60 -22.08
N LEU A 24 19.26 -11.49 -22.21
CA LEU A 24 17.86 -11.16 -21.94
C LEU A 24 17.65 -10.75 -20.48
N LEU A 25 18.21 -11.49 -19.53
CA LEU A 25 18.12 -11.19 -18.09
C LEU A 25 18.73 -9.83 -17.75
N CYS A 26 19.87 -9.47 -18.37
CA CYS A 26 20.54 -8.19 -18.15
C CYS A 26 19.62 -6.99 -18.43
N ILE A 27 18.77 -7.08 -19.46
CA ILE A 27 17.83 -6.02 -19.85
C ILE A 27 16.49 -6.15 -19.10
N ALA A 28 16.02 -7.38 -18.88
CA ALA A 28 14.70 -7.62 -18.29
C ALA A 28 14.62 -7.25 -16.80
N VAL A 29 15.65 -7.58 -16.00
CA VAL A 29 15.65 -7.37 -14.55
C VAL A 29 15.50 -5.89 -14.13
N PRO A 30 16.31 -4.93 -14.63
CA PRO A 30 16.19 -3.53 -14.21
C PRO A 30 14.83 -2.94 -14.59
N ASN A 31 14.33 -3.26 -15.78
CA ASN A 31 13.01 -2.81 -16.23
C ASN A 31 11.91 -3.32 -15.29
N MET A 32 11.93 -4.61 -14.96
CA MET A 32 10.95 -5.22 -14.06
C MET A 32 10.97 -4.58 -12.66
N MET A 33 12.15 -4.24 -12.14
CA MET A 33 12.27 -3.59 -10.83
C MET A 33 11.60 -2.21 -10.80
N SER A 34 11.71 -1.42 -11.88
CA SER A 34 11.01 -0.14 -12.00
C SER A 34 9.49 -0.29 -12.01
N PHE A 35 8.96 -1.29 -12.72
CA PHE A 35 7.52 -1.56 -12.74
C PHE A 35 6.98 -1.98 -11.37
N ILE A 36 7.75 -2.79 -10.63
CA ILE A 36 7.38 -3.21 -9.28
C ILE A 36 7.30 -1.99 -8.35
N ASN A 37 8.28 -1.09 -8.40
CA ASN A 37 8.27 0.13 -7.58
C ASN A 37 7.07 1.03 -7.91
N ALA A 38 6.78 1.25 -9.20
CA ALA A 38 5.62 2.02 -9.63
C ALA A 38 4.29 1.38 -9.20
N ALA A 39 4.19 0.04 -9.22
CA ALA A 39 3.03 -0.68 -8.73
C ALA A 39 2.84 -0.51 -7.21
N HIS A 40 3.94 -0.57 -6.44
CA HIS A 40 3.90 -0.32 -5.00
C HIS A 40 3.47 1.12 -4.67
N GLU A 41 3.98 2.10 -5.42
CA GLU A 41 3.59 3.51 -5.25
C GLU A 41 2.11 3.73 -5.59
N ALA A 42 1.63 3.21 -6.72
CA ALA A 42 0.23 3.32 -7.12
C ALA A 42 -0.72 2.63 -6.12
N ALA A 43 -0.32 1.45 -5.63
CA ALA A 43 -1.06 0.75 -4.58
C ALA A 43 -1.06 1.56 -3.28
N ALA A 44 0.07 2.19 -2.90
CA ALA A 44 0.15 3.00 -1.68
C ALA A 44 -0.77 4.23 -1.75
N LYS A 45 -0.84 4.88 -2.92
CA LYS A 45 -1.77 6.01 -3.17
C LYS A 45 -3.23 5.57 -3.04
N THR A 46 -3.57 4.44 -3.67
CA THR A 46 -4.93 3.87 -3.60
C THR A 46 -5.30 3.50 -2.17
N GLU A 47 -4.41 2.83 -1.44
CA GLU A 47 -4.61 2.47 -0.04
C GLU A 47 -4.77 3.69 0.86
N ALA A 48 -3.99 4.75 0.64
CA ALA A 48 -4.12 6.00 1.38
C ALA A 48 -5.50 6.64 1.16
N GLN A 49 -6.04 6.62 -0.06
CA GLN A 49 -7.39 7.09 -0.35
C GLN A 49 -8.46 6.24 0.36
N ILE A 50 -8.32 4.91 0.33
CA ILE A 50 -9.23 4.01 1.06
C ILE A 50 -9.14 4.28 2.58
N CYS A 51 -7.95 4.57 3.11
CA CYS A 51 -7.77 4.95 4.51
C CYS A 51 -8.49 6.25 4.86
N VAL A 52 -8.43 7.27 3.98
CA VAL A 52 -9.17 8.53 4.13
C VAL A 52 -10.66 8.25 4.25
N ASP A 53 -11.22 7.45 3.34
CA ASP A 53 -12.64 7.09 3.35
C ASP A 53 -13.02 6.30 4.62
N ALA A 54 -12.19 5.34 5.01
CA ALA A 54 -12.42 4.51 6.20
C ALA A 54 -12.39 5.35 7.48
N VAL A 55 -11.41 6.25 7.62
CA VAL A 55 -11.32 7.17 8.76
C VAL A 55 -12.50 8.12 8.77
N GLN A 56 -12.87 8.71 7.63
CA GLN A 56 -14.01 9.63 7.57
C GLN A 56 -15.33 8.94 7.94
N ARG A 57 -15.54 7.68 7.52
CA ARG A 57 -16.70 6.87 7.94
C ARG A 57 -16.68 6.57 9.44
N TYR A 58 -15.54 6.16 9.98
CA TYR A 58 -15.38 5.95 11.41
C TYR A 58 -15.71 7.22 12.22
N LEU A 59 -15.20 8.38 11.80
CA LEU A 59 -15.49 9.66 12.45
C LEU A 59 -16.97 10.03 12.37
N ASN A 60 -17.63 9.77 11.23
CA ASN A 60 -19.05 10.04 11.05
C ASN A 60 -19.91 9.16 11.97
N ASP A 61 -19.64 7.86 12.05
CA ASP A 61 -20.36 6.95 12.94
C ASP A 61 -20.18 7.33 14.42
N GLU A 62 -18.96 7.73 14.80
CA GLU A 62 -18.63 8.18 16.15
C GLU A 62 -19.31 9.51 16.51
N ARG A 63 -19.46 10.41 15.54
CA ARG A 63 -20.21 11.66 15.69
C ARG A 63 -21.70 11.39 15.83
N GLU A 64 -22.28 10.49 15.04
CA GLU A 64 -23.69 10.10 15.14
C GLU A 64 -24.02 9.44 16.48
N ARG A 65 -23.07 8.69 17.04
CA ARG A 65 -23.18 8.13 18.40
C ARG A 65 -22.97 9.17 19.50
N GLY A 66 -22.59 10.41 19.17
CA GLY A 66 -22.30 11.47 20.15
C GLY A 66 -21.03 11.22 20.97
N THR A 67 -20.16 10.30 20.54
CA THR A 67 -18.96 9.86 21.27
C THR A 67 -17.66 10.34 20.64
N LEU A 68 -17.72 11.26 19.67
CA LEU A 68 -16.56 11.89 19.07
C LEU A 68 -15.80 12.69 20.14
N ALA A 69 -14.68 12.14 20.62
CA ALA A 69 -13.88 12.73 21.67
C ALA A 69 -12.38 12.59 21.36
N ALA A 70 -11.58 13.53 21.84
CA ALA A 70 -10.12 13.54 21.71
C ALA A 70 -9.42 12.18 21.96
N PRO A 71 -9.79 11.36 22.99
CA PRO A 71 -9.15 10.05 23.19
C PRO A 71 -9.39 9.05 22.07
N LYS A 72 -10.48 9.15 21.30
CA LYS A 72 -10.72 8.27 20.14
C LYS A 72 -9.87 8.69 18.94
N LEU A 73 -9.67 9.99 18.75
CA LEU A 73 -8.77 10.51 17.71
C LEU A 73 -7.31 10.09 17.95
N LEU A 74 -6.87 10.09 19.21
CA LEU A 74 -5.53 9.63 19.57
C LEU A 74 -5.29 8.16 19.17
N ARG A 75 -6.33 7.32 19.19
CA ARG A 75 -6.23 5.90 18.77
C ARG A 75 -6.09 5.71 17.27
N LEU A 76 -6.38 6.74 16.46
CA LEU A 76 -6.16 6.72 15.01
C LEU A 76 -4.72 7.10 14.65
N MET A 77 -3.96 7.67 15.59
CA MET A 77 -2.55 8.04 15.38
C MET A 77 -1.66 6.81 15.58
N SER A 78 -0.73 6.58 14.65
CA SER A 78 0.17 5.41 14.65
C SER A 78 -0.55 4.06 14.69
N LEU A 79 -1.66 3.94 13.95
CA LEU A 79 -2.49 2.74 13.94
C LEU A 79 -2.03 1.75 12.86
N ASP A 80 -1.64 0.55 13.26
CA ASP A 80 -1.36 -0.53 12.33
C ASP A 80 -2.65 -1.11 11.76
N LEU A 81 -2.81 -1.05 10.43
CA LEU A 81 -4.03 -1.53 9.76
C LEU A 81 -4.15 -3.06 9.79
N SER A 82 -3.05 -3.78 10.02
CA SER A 82 -3.07 -5.24 10.16
C SER A 82 -3.48 -5.71 11.55
N ASN A 83 -3.65 -4.81 12.53
CA ASN A 83 -4.03 -5.18 13.88
C ASN A 83 -5.55 -5.49 13.95
N PRO A 84 -5.95 -6.71 14.35
CA PRO A 84 -7.37 -7.09 14.45
C PRO A 84 -8.16 -6.31 15.52
N ASP A 85 -7.48 -5.66 16.47
CA ASP A 85 -8.11 -4.78 17.48
C ASP A 85 -8.14 -3.30 17.07
N SER A 86 -7.83 -3.01 15.80
CA SER A 86 -7.88 -1.67 15.25
C SER A 86 -9.30 -1.08 15.28
N PRO A 87 -9.48 0.20 15.66
CA PRO A 87 -10.77 0.91 15.53
C PRO A 87 -11.31 0.92 14.10
N LEU A 88 -10.45 0.74 13.10
CA LEU A 88 -10.81 0.75 11.70
C LEU A 88 -11.07 -0.65 11.11
N LYS A 89 -11.02 -1.73 11.91
CA LYS A 89 -11.17 -3.10 11.40
C LYS A 89 -12.46 -3.34 10.61
N ASP A 90 -13.55 -2.67 11.01
CA ASP A 90 -14.86 -2.80 10.38
C ASP A 90 -14.99 -1.90 9.12
N TYR A 91 -14.01 -1.02 8.89
CA TYR A 91 -14.00 -0.02 7.83
C TYR A 91 -12.93 -0.31 6.76
N ILE A 92 -11.87 -1.05 7.08
CA ILE A 92 -10.79 -1.39 6.16
C ILE A 92 -10.16 -2.74 6.49
N SER A 93 -9.86 -3.54 5.46
CA SER A 93 -9.35 -4.90 5.60
C SER A 93 -7.81 -5.00 5.59
N GLY A 94 -7.10 -3.91 5.90
CA GLY A 94 -5.64 -3.83 5.79
C GLY A 94 -5.15 -3.24 4.46
N GLY A 95 -3.85 -3.36 4.22
CA GLY A 95 -3.17 -2.90 3.01
C GLY A 95 -1.86 -3.65 2.78
N GLN A 96 -0.95 -3.06 2.01
CA GLN A 96 0.41 -3.56 1.79
C GLN A 96 1.15 -3.87 3.10
N LYS A 97 2.24 -4.63 3.00
CA LYS A 97 3.04 -5.03 4.17
C LYS A 97 3.42 -3.80 5.01
N GLU A 98 3.15 -3.88 6.32
CA GLU A 98 3.38 -2.80 7.29
C GLU A 98 2.51 -1.55 7.04
N ALA A 99 1.34 -1.72 6.42
CA ALA A 99 0.34 -0.67 6.27
C ALA A 99 -0.10 -0.13 7.65
N ARG A 100 0.12 1.16 7.84
CA ARG A 100 -0.20 1.90 9.07
C ARG A 100 -0.64 3.32 8.75
N ILE A 101 -1.49 3.86 9.61
CA ILE A 101 -1.82 5.27 9.63
C ILE A 101 -0.81 5.95 10.55
N VAL A 102 0.08 6.75 9.99
CA VAL A 102 1.15 7.45 10.71
C VAL A 102 0.56 8.63 11.48
N SER A 103 -0.30 9.43 10.82
CA SER A 103 -0.88 10.62 11.43
C SER A 103 -2.25 10.93 10.83
N VAL A 104 -3.13 11.50 11.66
CA VAL A 104 -4.47 11.92 11.29
C VAL A 104 -4.72 13.26 11.94
N LYS A 105 -5.18 14.27 11.19
CA LYS A 105 -5.70 15.52 11.75
C LYS A 105 -7.16 15.66 11.39
N VAL A 106 -7.98 15.85 12.41
CA VAL A 106 -9.43 16.04 12.29
C VAL A 106 -9.75 17.42 12.81
N ASP A 107 -10.51 18.18 12.05
CA ASP A 107 -11.08 19.43 12.51
C ASP A 107 -12.25 19.12 13.46
N LEU A 108 -12.11 19.46 14.74
CA LEU A 108 -13.09 19.16 15.77
C LEU A 108 -14.36 20.02 15.68
N GLY A 109 -14.30 21.17 14.98
CA GLY A 109 -15.46 22.02 14.76
C GLY A 109 -16.44 21.41 13.75
N THR A 110 -15.91 20.74 12.73
CA THR A 110 -16.68 20.12 11.65
C THR A 110 -16.76 18.59 11.73
N GLY A 111 -15.89 17.95 12.51
CA GLY A 111 -15.74 16.50 12.58
C GLY A 111 -15.16 15.88 11.31
N ARG A 112 -14.52 16.68 10.44
CA ARG A 112 -13.97 16.23 9.16
C ARG A 112 -12.48 15.97 9.24
N LEU A 113 -12.04 14.97 8.51
CA LEU A 113 -10.62 14.69 8.30
C LEU A 113 -10.02 15.79 7.42
N SER A 114 -8.90 16.38 7.83
CA SER A 114 -8.18 17.42 7.06
C SER A 114 -6.80 16.96 6.59
N TYR A 115 -6.19 16.00 7.28
CA TYR A 115 -4.88 15.44 6.90
C TYR A 115 -4.80 13.97 7.31
N LEU A 116 -4.27 13.15 6.42
CA LEU A 116 -3.93 11.75 6.69
C LEU A 116 -2.56 11.42 6.13
N GLU A 117 -1.74 10.77 6.95
CA GLU A 117 -0.46 10.22 6.54
C GLU A 117 -0.52 8.70 6.63
N TYR A 118 -0.43 8.07 5.46
CA TYR A 118 -0.36 6.63 5.30
C TYR A 118 1.10 6.20 5.14
N GLY A 119 1.47 5.11 5.78
CA GLY A 119 2.79 4.51 5.64
C GLY A 119 2.69 3.02 5.39
N ASN A 120 3.59 2.51 4.56
CA ASN A 120 3.81 1.07 4.41
C ASN A 120 5.32 0.79 4.35
N ARG A 121 5.69 -0.47 4.10
CA ARG A 121 7.09 -0.88 3.95
C ARG A 121 7.84 -0.18 2.80
N TYR A 122 7.12 0.26 1.78
CA TYR A 122 7.68 0.79 0.53
C TYR A 122 7.78 2.32 0.51
N GLY A 123 7.00 3.02 1.34
CA GLY A 123 7.04 4.48 1.45
C GLY A 123 5.91 5.05 2.30
N THR A 124 5.84 6.38 2.31
CA THR A 124 4.77 7.13 2.98
C THR A 124 4.05 8.02 1.96
N VAL A 125 2.73 8.13 2.12
CA VAL A 125 1.85 8.97 1.29
C VAL A 125 1.13 9.92 2.23
N LYS A 126 1.28 11.22 1.98
CA LYS A 126 0.63 12.28 2.74
C LYS A 126 -0.51 12.84 1.90
N LEU A 127 -1.71 12.90 2.48
CA LEU A 127 -2.91 13.40 1.82
C LEU A 127 -3.51 14.55 2.65
N ASN A 128 -3.78 15.67 1.99
CA ASN A 128 -4.59 16.76 2.52
C ASN A 128 -6.01 16.61 1.99
N ILE A 129 -7.00 16.84 2.85
CA ILE A 129 -8.41 16.82 2.50
C ILE A 129 -8.94 18.24 2.72
N ASP A 130 -9.49 18.84 1.66
CA ASP A 130 -10.11 20.16 1.74
C ASP A 130 -11.54 20.11 2.33
N GLU A 131 -12.15 21.28 2.53
CA GLU A 131 -13.51 21.38 3.07
C GLU A 131 -14.58 20.81 2.11
N GLU A 132 -14.27 20.63 0.83
CA GLU A 132 -15.15 20.03 -0.18
C GLU A 132 -15.00 18.50 -0.25
N GLY A 133 -13.98 17.94 0.40
CA GLY A 133 -13.67 16.51 0.40
C GLY A 133 -12.73 16.09 -0.74
N ASN A 134 -12.14 17.03 -1.48
CA ASN A 134 -11.12 16.71 -2.47
C ASN A 134 -9.81 16.33 -1.78
N ILE A 135 -9.21 15.26 -2.27
CA ILE A 135 -7.95 14.73 -1.77
C ILE A 135 -6.82 15.30 -2.63
N THR A 136 -5.91 16.05 -2.01
CA THR A 136 -4.69 16.53 -2.64
C THR A 136 -3.48 15.86 -2.02
N GLU A 137 -2.51 15.43 -2.83
CA GLU A 137 -1.25 14.91 -2.33
C GLU A 137 -0.48 16.06 -1.66
N ALA A 138 -0.09 15.89 -0.40
CA ALA A 138 0.76 16.87 0.27
C ALA A 138 2.19 16.66 -0.25
N GLU A 139 2.74 17.68 -0.91
CA GLU A 139 4.12 17.65 -1.37
C GLU A 139 5.07 17.42 -0.18
N ASN A 140 6.15 16.67 -0.43
CA ASN A 140 6.93 16.00 0.61
C ASN A 140 7.74 16.95 1.51
#